data_AF-A0A399G061-F1
#
_entry.id   AF-A0A399G061-F1
#
_cell.length_a   1.000
_cell.length_b   1.000
_cell.length_c   1.000
_cell.angle_alpha   90.00
_cell.angle_beta   90.00
_cell.angle_gamma   90.00
#
_symmetry.space_group_name_H-M   'P 1'
#
loop_
_entity.id
_entity.type
_entity.pdbx_description
1 polymer ?
#
loop_
_entity_poly.entity_id
_entity_poly.type
_entity_poly.pdbx_seq_one_letter_code
_entity_poly.pdbx_strand_id
1 'polypeptide(L)'
;MPIFNYVATDAGGKETKGVIDAETEVMALSRIREMSLFPLQLTKQAAAAPGAQDKKGGILGGQIKIPFLSSRVSGKELTPFTRQLATLINAGLPLIRSLSVLMNQMKPSALKDIVMGIIVDVESGSSFGDALIKYPKVFSKVFIGMVKAGEAGGVLDKSLERLAEFAEKSAALRGKIKTAMTYPIIVVVVIVGIMAVIFRFVIPTFEEMFADMEMALPAPTRILIETSTFIREQAFLVPLTPIALIALYSLIQKTKGGGLAIDKGKLRIPLMGPLIRKIAVARFSRTLGTLVTSGVPILQALDTARETAGNLVISGAIKTAHDSVKAGETLAAPFEASNVFPPLVSSMISVGEETGNLDEMLLKVADTYDEEVDRAVEALSASLEPIMLVFMGIIVGFIVISLFVPLIQMAMAIA
;
A
#
# COMPACT_ATOMS: atom_id res chain seq x y z
N MET A 1 49.59 10.36 -17.72
CA MET A 1 49.25 9.44 -18.82
C MET A 1 47.98 8.69 -18.43
N PRO A 2 47.06 8.38 -19.37
CA PRO A 2 45.85 7.66 -19.02
C PRO A 2 46.16 6.22 -18.60
N ILE A 3 45.49 5.78 -17.54
CA ILE A 3 45.66 4.46 -16.95
C ILE A 3 44.49 3.59 -17.42
N PHE A 4 44.77 2.38 -17.88
CA PHE A 4 43.75 1.43 -18.33
C PHE A 4 43.73 0.21 -17.42
N ASN A 5 42.55 -0.12 -16.89
CA ASN A 5 42.33 -1.39 -16.20
C ASN A 5 41.95 -2.44 -17.24
N TYR A 6 42.59 -3.61 -17.18
CA TYR A 6 42.31 -4.71 -18.09
C TYR A 6 42.00 -6.00 -17.33
N VAL A 7 41.10 -6.79 -17.91
CA VAL A 7 40.89 -8.20 -17.58
C VAL A 7 41.29 -8.98 -18.82
N ALA A 8 42.31 -9.82 -18.71
CA ALA A 8 42.80 -10.64 -19.81
C ALA A 8 42.98 -12.09 -19.36
N THR A 9 42.87 -13.02 -20.29
CA THR A 9 43.04 -14.46 -20.02
C THR A 9 44.34 -14.96 -20.64
N ASP A 10 45.04 -15.86 -19.96
CA ASP A 10 46.19 -16.54 -20.53
C ASP A 10 45.78 -17.67 -21.50
N ALA A 11 46.73 -18.26 -22.20
CA ALA A 11 46.47 -19.40 -23.10
C ALA A 11 45.91 -20.65 -22.38
N GLY A 12 45.99 -20.70 -21.03
CA GLY A 12 45.43 -21.74 -20.17
C GLY A 12 44.04 -21.42 -19.62
N GLY A 13 43.44 -20.29 -20.00
CA GLY A 13 42.09 -19.88 -19.58
C GLY A 13 42.02 -19.22 -18.20
N LYS A 14 43.15 -18.84 -17.58
CA LYS A 14 43.16 -18.19 -16.27
C LYS A 14 43.06 -16.67 -16.43
N GLU A 15 41.99 -16.09 -15.88
CA GLU A 15 41.78 -14.65 -15.90
C GLU A 15 42.75 -13.92 -14.95
N THR A 16 43.43 -12.91 -15.49
CA THR A 16 44.34 -12.01 -14.77
C THR A 16 43.86 -10.57 -14.94
N LYS A 17 43.79 -9.85 -13.81
CA LYS A 17 43.39 -8.43 -13.77
C LYS A 17 44.61 -7.57 -13.48
N GLY A 18 44.80 -6.52 -14.28
CA GLY A 18 45.97 -5.66 -14.18
C GLY A 18 45.67 -4.22 -14.60
N VAL A 19 46.64 -3.36 -14.37
CA VAL A 19 46.60 -1.94 -14.72
C VAL A 19 47.76 -1.66 -15.66
N ILE A 20 47.52 -0.95 -16.76
CA ILE A 20 48.55 -0.61 -17.73
C ILE A 20 48.45 0.85 -18.15
N ASP A 21 49.61 1.51 -18.18
CA ASP A 21 49.73 2.88 -18.64
C ASP A 21 49.99 2.89 -20.14
N ALA A 22 49.10 3.53 -20.89
CA ALA A 22 49.23 3.68 -22.33
C ALA A 22 48.56 4.99 -22.76
N GLU A 23 49.07 5.65 -23.81
CA GLU A 23 48.49 6.93 -24.26
C GLU A 23 47.18 6.74 -25.02
N THR A 24 46.99 5.57 -25.65
CA THR A 24 45.79 5.21 -26.42
C THR A 24 45.36 3.77 -26.13
N GLU A 25 44.05 3.51 -26.28
CA GLU A 25 43.45 2.18 -26.09
C GLU A 25 44.06 1.13 -27.02
N VAL A 26 44.43 1.52 -28.24
CA VAL A 26 45.12 0.65 -29.21
C VAL A 26 46.52 0.24 -28.73
N MET A 27 47.26 1.16 -28.08
CA MET A 27 48.55 0.83 -27.48
C MET A 27 48.40 -0.04 -26.22
N ALA A 28 47.36 0.16 -25.41
CA ALA A 28 47.08 -0.69 -24.25
C ALA A 28 46.82 -2.15 -24.67
N LEU A 29 45.99 -2.35 -25.70
CA LEU A 29 45.70 -3.69 -26.24
C LEU A 29 46.92 -4.37 -26.84
N SER A 30 47.78 -3.62 -27.53
CA SER A 30 49.00 -4.17 -28.13
C SER A 30 49.98 -4.64 -27.06
N ARG A 31 50.13 -3.88 -25.97
CA ARG A 31 51.03 -4.22 -24.86
C ARG A 31 50.53 -5.38 -24.01
N ILE A 32 49.20 -5.53 -23.85
CA ILE A 32 48.59 -6.71 -23.21
C ILE A 32 48.83 -7.97 -24.06
N ARG A 33 48.77 -7.86 -25.39
CA ARG A 33 49.08 -8.97 -26.30
C ARG A 33 50.57 -9.34 -26.32
N GLU A 34 51.48 -8.37 -26.20
CA GLU A 34 52.92 -8.64 -26.03
C GLU A 34 53.22 -9.44 -24.76
N MET A 35 52.40 -9.28 -23.71
CA MET A 35 52.46 -10.09 -22.49
C MET A 35 51.85 -11.50 -22.64
N SER A 36 51.50 -11.91 -23.86
CA SER A 36 50.85 -13.20 -24.17
C SER A 36 49.48 -13.39 -23.47
N LEU A 37 48.77 -12.29 -23.20
CA LEU A 37 47.45 -12.28 -22.60
C LEU A 37 46.37 -11.82 -23.61
N PHE A 38 45.21 -12.47 -23.59
CA PHE A 38 44.07 -12.16 -24.46
C PHE A 38 43.05 -11.26 -23.73
N PRO A 39 42.86 -9.99 -24.13
CA PRO A 39 42.00 -9.05 -23.42
C PRO A 39 40.51 -9.38 -23.58
N LEU A 40 39.78 -9.45 -22.45
CA LEU A 40 38.33 -9.67 -22.39
C LEU A 40 37.57 -8.36 -22.16
N GLN A 41 38.09 -7.48 -21.32
CA GLN A 41 37.55 -6.14 -21.06
C GLN A 41 38.68 -5.15 -20.82
N LEU A 42 38.58 -3.98 -21.46
CA LEU A 42 39.44 -2.83 -21.22
C LEU A 42 38.57 -1.65 -20.76
N THR A 43 38.92 -0.99 -19.66
CA THR A 43 38.19 0.18 -19.17
C THR A 43 39.18 1.29 -18.84
N LYS A 44 39.04 2.43 -19.52
CA LYS A 44 39.84 3.63 -19.28
C LYS A 44 39.51 4.20 -17.91
N GLN A 45 40.51 4.30 -17.03
CA GLN A 45 40.34 4.96 -15.74
C GLN A 45 40.32 6.47 -15.96
N ALA A 46 39.20 7.12 -15.62
CA ALA A 46 39.11 8.58 -15.67
C ALA A 46 40.10 9.19 -14.68
N ALA A 47 40.88 10.17 -15.12
CA ALA A 47 41.92 10.81 -14.32
C ALA A 47 41.30 11.47 -13.08
N ALA A 48 41.68 10.99 -11.90
CA ALA A 48 41.34 11.61 -10.62
C ALA A 48 42.30 12.79 -10.36
N ALA A 49 41.76 13.91 -9.89
CA ALA A 49 42.53 15.05 -9.41
C ALA A 49 43.37 14.66 -8.17
N PRO A 50 44.55 15.27 -7.95
CA PRO A 50 45.48 14.84 -6.91
C PRO A 50 45.06 15.39 -5.55
N GLY A 51 44.85 14.49 -4.58
CA GLY A 51 44.70 14.85 -3.17
C GLY A 51 43.57 14.14 -2.43
N ALA A 52 43.68 12.83 -2.23
CA ALA A 52 43.01 12.12 -1.13
C ALA A 52 43.64 10.74 -0.96
N GLN A 53 44.76 10.66 -0.25
CA GLN A 53 45.22 9.41 0.31
C GLN A 53 44.31 8.99 1.47
N ASP A 54 43.88 7.74 1.40
CA ASP A 54 43.58 6.83 2.50
C ASP A 54 42.62 7.28 3.60
N LYS A 55 41.33 6.94 3.43
CA LYS A 55 40.57 6.31 4.51
C LYS A 55 39.82 5.07 4.00
N LYS A 56 40.26 3.94 4.53
CA LYS A 56 39.68 2.60 4.47
C LYS A 56 38.16 2.60 4.74
N GLY A 57 37.48 1.69 4.05
CA GLY A 57 36.32 0.97 4.60
C GLY A 57 34.97 1.65 4.39
N GLY A 58 34.43 1.56 3.18
CA GLY A 58 33.04 1.91 2.87
C GLY A 58 32.44 0.90 1.91
N ILE A 59 31.71 -0.08 2.45
CA ILE A 59 30.86 -1.02 1.73
C ILE A 59 29.71 -0.21 1.11
N LEU A 60 29.90 0.42 -0.06
CA LEU A 60 28.82 1.15 -0.75
C LEU A 60 29.13 1.49 -2.22
N GLY A 61 29.76 0.56 -2.94
CA GLY A 61 29.99 0.66 -4.39
C GLY A 61 29.30 -0.43 -5.22
N GLY A 62 28.75 -1.47 -4.57
CA GLY A 62 27.90 -2.45 -5.24
C GLY A 62 26.46 -1.97 -5.20
N GLN A 63 25.75 -2.02 -6.33
CA GLN A 63 24.29 -1.97 -6.31
C GLN A 63 23.77 -3.13 -5.45
N ILE A 64 23.57 -2.87 -4.16
CA ILE A 64 22.89 -3.79 -3.27
C ILE A 64 21.43 -3.76 -3.72
N LYS A 65 21.07 -4.65 -4.65
CA LYS A 65 19.67 -5.06 -4.82
C LYS A 65 19.27 -5.76 -3.53
N ILE A 66 18.79 -4.98 -2.55
CA ILE A 66 18.19 -5.52 -1.34
C ILE A 66 16.95 -6.31 -1.78
N PRO A 67 16.92 -7.65 -1.64
CA PRO A 67 15.79 -8.47 -2.09
C PRO A 67 14.49 -8.19 -1.32
N PHE A 68 14.57 -7.44 -0.21
CA PHE A 68 13.41 -6.97 0.55
C PHE A 68 12.78 -5.68 -0.02
N LEU A 69 13.49 -4.93 -0.87
CA LEU A 69 13.00 -3.73 -1.53
C LEU A 69 12.57 -4.03 -2.98
N SER A 70 11.97 -5.20 -3.22
CA SER A 70 11.32 -5.49 -4.51
C SER A 70 10.36 -4.34 -4.80
N SER A 71 10.62 -3.56 -5.84
CA SER A 71 9.82 -2.41 -6.26
C SER A 71 8.38 -2.87 -6.39
N ARG A 72 7.58 -2.50 -5.39
CA ARG A 72 6.16 -2.85 -5.34
C ARG A 72 5.53 -2.19 -6.54
N VAL A 73 5.04 -2.99 -7.50
CA VAL A 73 4.33 -2.45 -8.66
C VAL A 73 3.17 -1.62 -8.15
N SER A 74 3.16 -0.34 -8.50
CA SER A 74 2.09 0.56 -8.11
C SER A 74 0.81 0.18 -8.86
N GLY A 75 -0.35 0.25 -8.20
CA GLY A 75 -1.64 0.12 -8.88
C GLY A 75 -1.80 1.14 -10.03
N LYS A 76 -1.06 2.26 -9.98
CA LYS A 76 -1.00 3.25 -11.07
C LYS A 76 -0.35 2.73 -12.36
N GLU A 77 0.48 1.68 -12.29
CA GLU A 77 1.09 1.04 -13.46
C GLU A 77 0.25 -0.17 -13.91
N LEU A 78 -0.26 -0.95 -12.97
CA LEU A 78 -1.02 -2.16 -13.27
C LEU A 78 -2.37 -1.86 -13.94
N THR A 79 -3.14 -0.89 -13.46
CA THR A 79 -4.46 -0.58 -14.02
C THR A 79 -4.39 -0.16 -15.50
N PRO A 80 -3.53 0.80 -15.92
CA PRO A 80 -3.37 1.13 -17.34
C PRO A 80 -2.85 -0.03 -18.17
N PHE A 81 -1.90 -0.82 -17.64
CA PHE A 81 -1.42 -2.03 -18.32
C PHE A 81 -2.55 -3.01 -18.61
N THR A 82 -3.39 -3.30 -17.62
CA THR A 82 -4.54 -4.20 -17.78
C THR A 82 -5.53 -3.68 -18.81
N ARG A 83 -5.86 -2.38 -18.77
CA ARG A 83 -6.75 -1.74 -19.74
C ARG A 83 -6.19 -1.83 -21.16
N GLN A 84 -4.92 -1.47 -21.35
CA GLN A 84 -4.28 -1.52 -22.67
C GLN A 84 -4.16 -2.96 -23.18
N LEU A 85 -3.86 -3.92 -22.30
CA LEU A 85 -3.84 -5.33 -22.67
C LEU A 85 -5.22 -5.80 -23.14
N ALA A 86 -6.29 -5.47 -22.40
CA ALA A 86 -7.65 -5.76 -22.81
C ALA A 86 -7.98 -5.15 -24.18
N THR A 87 -7.63 -3.87 -24.40
CA THR A 87 -7.85 -3.20 -25.70
C THR A 87 -7.13 -3.90 -26.86
N LEU A 88 -5.86 -4.29 -26.68
CA LEU A 88 -5.10 -4.95 -27.75
C LEU A 88 -5.65 -6.35 -28.05
N ILE A 89 -6.04 -7.11 -27.02
CA ILE A 89 -6.63 -8.45 -27.19
C ILE A 89 -8.00 -8.36 -27.84
N ASN A 90 -8.85 -7.41 -27.42
CA ASN A 90 -10.13 -7.13 -28.05
C ASN A 90 -9.99 -6.68 -29.52
N ALA A 91 -8.88 -6.03 -29.88
CA ALA A 91 -8.55 -5.70 -31.27
C ALA A 91 -8.04 -6.90 -32.10
N GLY A 92 -7.98 -8.09 -31.50
CA GLY A 92 -7.58 -9.33 -32.18
C GLY A 92 -6.07 -9.56 -32.25
N LEU A 93 -5.25 -8.77 -31.54
CA LEU A 93 -3.81 -9.02 -31.50
C LEU A 93 -3.50 -10.27 -30.64
N PRO A 94 -2.60 -11.17 -31.09
CA PRO A 94 -2.16 -12.31 -30.28
C PRO A 94 -1.56 -11.89 -28.94
N LEU A 95 -1.78 -12.68 -27.89
CA LEU A 95 -1.36 -12.37 -26.51
C LEU A 95 0.12 -11.99 -26.39
N ILE A 96 1.02 -12.83 -26.91
CA ILE A 96 2.47 -12.58 -26.89
C ILE A 96 2.81 -11.25 -27.58
N ARG A 97 2.14 -10.94 -28.69
CA ARG A 97 2.37 -9.69 -29.42
C ARG A 97 1.88 -8.49 -28.62
N SER A 98 0.70 -8.59 -28.03
CA SER A 98 0.13 -7.56 -27.15
C SER A 98 1.03 -7.28 -25.95
N LEU A 99 1.48 -8.32 -25.23
CA LEU A 99 2.41 -8.20 -24.11
C LEU A 99 3.74 -7.54 -24.53
N SER A 100 4.30 -7.96 -25.68
CA SER A 100 5.55 -7.38 -26.21
C SER A 100 5.42 -5.90 -26.56
N VAL A 101 4.29 -5.50 -27.18
CA VAL A 101 4.01 -4.09 -27.51
C VAL A 101 3.96 -3.25 -26.25
N LEU A 102 3.26 -3.72 -25.20
CA LEU A 102 3.16 -3.01 -23.92
C LEU A 102 4.51 -2.94 -23.21
N MET A 103 5.25 -4.04 -23.14
CA MET A 103 6.59 -4.09 -22.53
C MET A 103 7.55 -3.06 -23.16
N ASN A 104 7.50 -2.89 -24.49
CA ASN A 104 8.35 -1.93 -25.21
C ASN A 104 7.98 -0.47 -24.91
N GLN A 105 6.72 -0.19 -24.60
CA GLN A 105 6.26 1.15 -24.20
C GLN A 105 6.56 1.47 -22.73
N MET A 106 6.84 0.46 -21.90
CA MET A 106 7.14 0.65 -20.49
C MET A 106 8.54 1.24 -20.26
N LYS A 107 8.60 2.21 -19.36
CA LYS A 107 9.86 2.65 -18.74
C LYS A 107 10.44 1.50 -17.90
N PRO A 108 11.77 1.49 -17.63
CA PRO A 108 12.36 0.50 -16.73
C PRO A 108 11.66 0.51 -15.36
N SER A 109 10.91 -0.54 -15.06
CA SER A 109 10.17 -0.73 -13.80
C SER A 109 10.06 -2.22 -13.47
N ALA A 110 9.72 -2.57 -12.23
CA ALA A 110 9.49 -3.97 -11.85
C ALA A 110 8.40 -4.63 -12.68
N LEU A 111 7.39 -3.87 -13.13
CA LEU A 111 6.33 -4.41 -13.97
C LEU A 111 6.89 -4.84 -15.33
N LYS A 112 7.82 -4.07 -15.90
CA LYS A 112 8.47 -4.43 -17.17
C LYS A 112 9.23 -5.76 -17.06
N ASP A 113 10.01 -5.94 -15.99
CA ASP A 113 10.75 -7.18 -15.74
C ASP A 113 9.81 -8.39 -15.56
N ILE A 114 8.69 -8.17 -14.86
CA ILE A 114 7.66 -9.20 -14.65
C ILE A 114 6.96 -9.56 -15.96
N VAL A 115 6.58 -8.58 -16.77
CA VAL A 115 5.96 -8.80 -18.09
C VAL A 115 6.90 -9.55 -19.01
N MET A 116 8.20 -9.22 -19.00
CA MET A 116 9.22 -9.97 -19.74
C MET A 116 9.27 -11.44 -19.30
N GLY A 117 9.26 -11.71 -17.99
CA GLY A 117 9.21 -13.08 -17.48
C GLY A 117 7.93 -13.83 -17.89
N ILE A 118 6.78 -13.14 -17.90
CA ILE A 118 5.50 -13.71 -18.36
C ILE A 118 5.57 -14.05 -19.85
N ILE A 119 6.13 -13.18 -20.69
CA ILE A 119 6.29 -13.45 -22.13
C ILE A 119 7.09 -14.73 -22.34
N VAL A 120 8.25 -14.86 -21.67
CA VAL A 120 9.10 -16.06 -21.76
C VAL A 120 8.35 -17.32 -21.32
N ASP A 121 7.58 -17.25 -20.23
CA ASP A 121 6.81 -18.38 -19.73
C ASP A 121 5.72 -18.84 -20.72
N VAL A 122 4.99 -17.87 -21.30
CA VAL A 122 3.92 -18.17 -22.26
C VAL A 122 4.51 -18.65 -23.60
N GLU A 123 5.64 -18.09 -24.05
CA GLU A 123 6.39 -18.60 -25.22
C GLU A 123 6.91 -20.02 -25.00
N SER A 124 7.27 -20.38 -23.76
CA SER A 124 7.67 -21.73 -23.40
C SER A 124 6.50 -22.74 -23.29
N GLY A 125 5.27 -22.28 -23.49
CA GLY A 125 4.06 -23.12 -23.50
C GLY A 125 3.24 -23.13 -22.21
N SER A 126 3.57 -22.30 -21.22
CA SER A 126 2.70 -22.12 -20.04
C SER A 126 1.44 -21.32 -20.41
N SER A 127 0.32 -21.60 -19.73
CA SER A 127 -0.86 -20.73 -19.85
C SER A 127 -0.56 -19.33 -19.28
N PHE A 128 -1.25 -18.30 -19.76
CA PHE A 128 -1.09 -16.95 -19.22
C PHE A 128 -1.45 -16.91 -17.73
N GLY A 129 -2.54 -17.60 -17.34
CA GLY A 129 -2.96 -17.74 -15.96
C GLY A 129 -1.91 -18.36 -15.05
N ASP A 130 -1.16 -19.36 -15.54
CA ASP A 130 -0.08 -20.01 -14.78
C ASP A 130 1.17 -19.13 -14.67
N ALA A 131 1.51 -18.39 -15.74
CA ALA A 131 2.59 -17.42 -15.71
C ALA A 131 2.33 -16.33 -14.65
N LEU A 132 1.09 -15.87 -14.52
CA LEU A 132 0.69 -14.86 -13.53
C LEU A 132 0.80 -15.35 -12.07
N ILE A 133 0.60 -16.66 -11.81
CA ILE A 133 0.70 -17.24 -10.46
C ILE A 133 2.09 -17.05 -9.85
N LYS A 134 3.13 -17.01 -10.67
CA LYS A 134 4.51 -16.79 -10.20
C LYS A 134 4.71 -15.42 -9.55
N TYR A 135 3.79 -14.47 -9.76
CA TYR A 135 3.87 -13.10 -9.27
C TYR A 135 2.66 -12.69 -8.40
N PRO A 136 2.39 -13.40 -7.27
CA PRO A 136 1.19 -13.17 -6.45
C PRO A 136 1.21 -11.85 -5.67
N LYS A 137 2.37 -11.18 -5.61
CA LYS A 137 2.50 -9.84 -5.01
C LYS A 137 1.99 -8.72 -5.94
N VAL A 138 1.89 -8.99 -7.25
CA VAL A 138 1.46 -8.03 -8.28
C VAL A 138 0.06 -8.37 -8.78
N PHE A 139 -0.18 -9.62 -9.15
CA PHE A 139 -1.50 -10.06 -9.61
C PHE A 139 -2.30 -10.64 -8.45
N SER A 140 -3.47 -10.08 -8.21
CA SER A 140 -4.39 -10.57 -7.18
C SER A 140 -5.00 -11.90 -7.58
N LYS A 141 -5.56 -12.65 -6.62
CA LYS A 141 -6.32 -13.87 -6.93
C LYS A 141 -7.50 -13.63 -7.85
N VAL A 142 -8.15 -12.46 -7.75
CA VAL A 142 -9.21 -12.03 -8.69
C VAL A 142 -8.65 -11.96 -10.11
N PHE A 143 -7.49 -11.31 -10.29
CA PHE A 143 -6.82 -11.20 -11.58
C PHE A 143 -6.52 -12.57 -12.18
N ILE A 144 -5.86 -13.43 -11.40
CA ILE A 144 -5.46 -14.76 -11.85
C ILE A 144 -6.69 -15.61 -12.17
N GLY A 145 -7.72 -15.59 -11.31
CA GLY A 145 -8.95 -16.36 -11.50
C GLY A 145 -9.71 -15.97 -12.77
N MET A 146 -9.85 -14.66 -13.04
CA MET A 146 -10.50 -14.17 -14.25
C MET A 146 -9.74 -14.54 -15.52
N VAL A 147 -8.41 -14.41 -15.51
CA VAL A 147 -7.58 -14.80 -16.66
C VAL A 147 -7.71 -16.30 -16.92
N LYS A 148 -7.60 -17.14 -15.87
CA LYS A 148 -7.75 -18.60 -16.02
C LYS A 148 -9.12 -19.00 -16.56
N ALA A 149 -10.19 -18.40 -16.08
CA ALA A 149 -11.54 -18.67 -16.58
C ALA A 149 -11.71 -18.20 -18.02
N GLY A 150 -11.15 -17.03 -18.37
CA GLY A 150 -11.13 -16.53 -19.75
C GLY A 150 -10.35 -17.41 -20.71
N GLU A 151 -9.17 -17.89 -20.32
CA GLU A 151 -8.38 -18.83 -21.12
C GLU A 151 -9.06 -20.18 -21.28
N ALA A 152 -9.55 -20.78 -20.20
CA ALA A 152 -10.24 -22.06 -20.24
C ALA A 152 -11.54 -22.00 -21.06
N GLY A 153 -12.25 -20.87 -21.00
CA GLY A 153 -13.48 -20.62 -21.75
C GLY A 153 -13.28 -20.07 -23.16
N GLY A 154 -12.04 -19.81 -23.60
CA GLY A 154 -11.74 -19.20 -24.91
C GLY A 154 -12.27 -17.78 -25.09
N VAL A 155 -12.56 -17.07 -24.00
CA VAL A 155 -13.14 -15.71 -23.96
C VAL A 155 -12.24 -14.74 -23.19
N LEU A 156 -10.93 -14.87 -23.41
CA LEU A 156 -9.90 -14.06 -22.73
C LEU A 156 -10.08 -12.56 -22.98
N ASP A 157 -10.56 -12.18 -24.16
CA ASP A 157 -10.92 -10.83 -24.59
C ASP A 157 -11.95 -10.20 -23.61
N LYS A 158 -13.07 -10.89 -23.38
CA LYS A 158 -14.14 -10.45 -22.46
C LYS A 158 -13.67 -10.46 -21.00
N SER A 159 -12.91 -11.48 -20.61
CA SER A 159 -12.38 -11.58 -19.24
C SER A 159 -11.40 -10.47 -18.92
N LEU A 160 -10.51 -10.11 -19.86
CA LEU A 160 -9.59 -8.99 -19.69
C LEU A 160 -10.31 -7.64 -19.66
N GLU A 161 -11.37 -7.46 -20.45
CA GLU A 161 -12.19 -6.25 -20.42
C GLU A 161 -12.83 -6.03 -19.06
N ARG A 162 -13.48 -7.07 -18.51
CA ARG A 162 -14.07 -7.04 -17.16
C ARG A 162 -13.02 -6.83 -16.07
N LEU A 163 -11.83 -7.41 -16.25
CA LEU A 163 -10.74 -7.25 -15.30
C LEU A 163 -10.20 -5.81 -15.30
N ALA A 164 -10.13 -5.18 -16.47
CA ALA A 164 -9.78 -3.78 -16.60
C ALA A 164 -10.82 -2.88 -15.92
N GLU A 165 -12.11 -3.09 -16.15
CA GLU A 165 -13.20 -2.38 -15.46
C GLU A 165 -13.12 -2.55 -13.93
N PHE A 166 -12.93 -3.79 -13.45
CA PHE A 166 -12.74 -4.08 -12.04
C PHE A 166 -11.54 -3.34 -11.44
N ALA A 167 -10.41 -3.33 -12.15
CA ALA A 167 -9.20 -2.66 -11.72
C ALA A 167 -9.38 -1.13 -11.66
N GLU A 168 -10.09 -0.54 -12.62
CA GLU A 168 -10.42 0.88 -12.66
C GLU A 168 -11.36 1.30 -11.54
N LYS A 169 -12.48 0.57 -11.36
CA LYS A 169 -13.42 0.81 -10.25
C LYS A 169 -12.74 0.67 -8.89
N SER A 170 -11.92 -0.37 -8.72
CA SER A 170 -11.12 -0.57 -7.51
C SER A 170 -10.12 0.57 -7.26
N ALA A 171 -9.45 1.06 -8.31
CA ALA A 171 -8.53 2.18 -8.21
C ALA A 171 -9.25 3.49 -7.90
N ALA A 172 -10.40 3.75 -8.51
CA ALA A 172 -11.25 4.91 -8.26
C ALA A 172 -11.72 4.94 -6.80
N LEU A 173 -12.26 3.84 -6.28
CA LEU A 173 -12.69 3.73 -4.89
C LEU A 173 -11.54 4.00 -3.90
N ARG A 174 -10.37 3.39 -4.14
CA ARG A 174 -9.16 3.65 -3.32
C ARG A 174 -8.70 5.11 -3.43
N GLY A 175 -8.80 5.70 -4.62
CA GLY A 175 -8.50 7.10 -4.86
C GLY A 175 -9.39 8.02 -4.04
N LYS A 176 -10.71 7.79 -4.08
CA LYS A 176 -11.69 8.56 -3.30
C LYS A 176 -11.41 8.49 -1.80
N ILE A 177 -11.20 7.29 -1.26
CA ILE A 177 -10.83 7.10 0.15
C ILE A 177 -9.54 7.85 0.49
N LYS A 178 -8.51 7.76 -0.36
CA LYS A 178 -7.24 8.43 -0.13
C LYS A 178 -7.38 9.95 -0.14
N THR A 179 -8.11 10.51 -1.11
CA THR A 179 -8.32 11.95 -1.24
C THR A 179 -9.09 12.48 -0.04
N ALA A 180 -10.18 11.82 0.36
CA ALA A 180 -10.96 12.21 1.53
C ALA A 180 -10.15 12.19 2.84
N MET A 181 -9.26 11.21 3.00
CA MET A 181 -8.36 11.12 4.17
C MET A 181 -7.21 12.15 4.15
N THR A 182 -6.92 12.77 3.01
CA THR A 182 -5.78 13.68 2.89
C THR A 182 -5.97 14.94 3.74
N TYR A 183 -7.16 15.54 3.73
CA TYR A 183 -7.44 16.74 4.50
C TYR A 183 -7.30 16.53 6.03
N PRO A 184 -7.94 15.52 6.66
CA PRO A 184 -7.77 15.24 8.08
C PRO A 184 -6.31 15.03 8.48
N ILE A 185 -5.53 14.33 7.65
CA ILE A 185 -4.10 14.09 7.93
C ILE A 185 -3.32 15.40 7.94
N ILE A 186 -3.54 16.28 6.95
CA ILE A 186 -2.86 17.58 6.90
C ILE A 186 -3.19 18.40 8.14
N VAL A 187 -4.47 18.50 8.52
CA VAL A 187 -4.88 19.26 9.70
C VAL A 187 -4.24 18.68 10.96
N VAL A 188 -4.32 17.37 11.20
CA VAL A 188 -3.68 16.73 12.36
C VAL A 188 -2.18 17.02 12.40
N VAL A 189 -1.48 16.93 11.27
CA VAL A 189 -0.04 17.25 11.20
C VAL A 189 0.25 18.69 11.59
N VAL A 190 -0.55 19.64 11.09
CA VAL A 190 -0.42 21.07 11.45
C VAL A 190 -0.67 21.29 12.94
N ILE A 191 -1.72 20.67 13.48
CA ILE A 191 -2.07 20.75 14.90
C ILE A 191 -0.95 20.22 15.80
N VAL A 192 -0.43 19.02 15.48
CA VAL A 192 0.70 18.41 16.20
C VAL A 192 1.95 19.28 16.08
N GLY A 193 2.20 19.87 14.91
CA GLY A 193 3.30 20.80 14.69
C GLY A 193 3.22 22.05 15.56
N ILE A 194 2.05 22.70 15.61
CA ILE A 194 1.81 23.88 16.46
C ILE A 194 1.99 23.52 17.94
N MET A 195 1.39 22.40 18.38
CA MET A 195 1.57 21.92 19.75
C MET A 195 3.04 21.68 20.09
N ALA A 196 3.79 21.02 19.20
CA ALA A 196 5.22 20.77 19.42
C ALA A 196 6.02 22.07 19.62
N VAL A 197 5.72 23.12 18.85
CA VAL A 197 6.35 24.44 19.03
C VAL A 197 6.00 25.06 20.38
N ILE A 198 4.72 25.04 20.77
CA ILE A 198 4.28 25.58 22.07
C ILE A 198 4.95 24.83 23.23
N PHE A 199 4.92 23.50 23.21
CA PHE A 199 5.54 22.68 24.26
C PHE A 199 7.05 22.81 24.30
N ARG A 200 7.74 23.01 23.16
CA ARG A 200 9.20 23.05 23.13
C ARG A 200 9.79 24.42 23.47
N PHE A 201 9.11 25.51 23.13
CA PHE A 201 9.63 26.87 23.23
C PHE A 201 8.81 27.76 24.17
N VAL A 202 7.49 27.76 24.03
CA VAL A 202 6.62 28.69 24.76
C VAL A 202 6.52 28.29 26.23
N ILE A 203 6.15 27.04 26.52
CA ILE A 203 5.92 26.59 27.91
C ILE A 203 7.18 26.70 28.78
N PRO A 204 8.39 26.32 28.33
CA PRO A 204 9.62 26.50 29.12
C PRO A 204 9.90 27.95 29.50
N THR A 205 9.56 28.90 28.62
CA THR A 205 9.74 30.33 28.91
C THR A 205 8.85 30.77 30.09
N PHE A 206 7.62 30.23 30.15
CA PHE A 206 6.72 30.47 31.29
C PHE A 206 7.16 29.69 32.53
N GLU A 207 7.68 28.48 32.38
CA GLU A 207 8.24 27.68 33.49
C GLU A 207 9.36 28.45 34.20
N GLU A 208 10.31 29.01 33.46
CA GLU A 208 11.40 29.83 34.02
C GLU A 208 10.86 31.08 34.75
N MET A 209 9.91 31.79 34.13
CA MET A 209 9.27 32.96 34.74
C MET A 209 8.53 32.63 36.05
N PHE A 210 7.97 31.42 36.16
CA PHE A 210 7.27 30.96 37.35
C PHE A 210 8.19 30.32 38.39
N ALA A 211 9.39 29.86 38.02
CA ALA A 211 10.34 29.23 38.94
C ALA A 211 10.87 30.21 40.00
N ASP A 212 10.95 31.50 39.65
CA ASP A 212 11.35 32.57 40.56
C ASP A 212 10.26 32.90 41.60
N MET A 213 9.07 32.29 41.48
CA MET A 213 7.98 32.46 42.42
C MET A 213 8.06 31.39 43.52
N GLU A 214 8.24 31.81 44.78
CA GLU A 214 8.14 30.93 45.96
C GLU A 214 6.68 30.49 46.27
N MET A 215 5.79 30.51 45.27
CA MET A 215 4.39 30.15 45.40
C MET A 215 4.08 28.80 44.74
N ALA A 216 3.16 28.04 45.35
CA ALA A 216 2.71 26.79 44.77
C ALA A 216 1.91 27.03 43.47
N LEU A 217 2.40 26.49 42.36
CA LEU A 217 1.72 26.61 41.07
C LEU A 217 0.34 25.91 41.09
N PRO A 218 -0.69 26.53 40.49
CA PRO A 218 -2.00 25.90 40.29
C PRO A 218 -1.90 24.54 39.60
N ALA A 219 -2.81 23.63 39.94
CA ALA A 219 -2.89 22.29 39.36
C ALA A 219 -2.87 22.25 37.80
N PRO A 220 -3.64 23.08 37.05
CA PRO A 220 -3.60 23.04 35.59
C PRO A 220 -2.22 23.43 35.02
N THR A 221 -1.57 24.44 35.61
CA THR A 221 -0.22 24.87 35.25
C THR A 221 0.81 23.78 35.51
N ARG A 222 0.71 23.09 36.66
CA ARG A 222 1.62 21.99 37.00
C ARG A 222 1.49 20.83 36.00
N ILE A 223 0.28 20.39 35.69
CA ILE A 223 0.03 19.33 34.70
C ILE A 223 0.61 19.72 33.33
N LEU A 224 0.44 20.99 32.93
CA LEU A 224 0.97 21.49 31.67
C LEU A 224 2.50 21.45 31.62
N ILE A 225 3.19 21.90 32.67
CA ILE A 225 4.66 21.90 32.77
C ILE A 225 5.20 20.47 32.84
N GLU A 226 4.60 19.58 33.63
CA GLU A 226 4.97 18.16 33.71
C GLU A 226 4.81 17.44 32.36
N THR A 227 3.72 17.75 31.63
CA THR A 227 3.51 17.21 30.29
C THR A 227 4.53 17.77 29.29
N SER A 228 4.85 19.06 29.39
CA SER A 228 5.86 19.73 28.54
C SER A 228 7.26 19.17 28.76
N THR A 229 7.67 19.00 30.02
CA THR A 229 8.96 18.41 30.41
C THR A 229 9.06 16.98 29.92
N PHE A 230 8.00 16.16 30.09
CA PHE A 230 7.94 14.81 29.55
C PHE A 230 8.12 14.79 28.02
N ILE A 231 7.40 15.62 27.27
CA ILE A 231 7.51 15.72 25.81
C ILE A 231 8.92 16.17 25.38
N ARG A 232 9.54 17.09 26.12
CA ARG A 232 10.87 17.64 25.83
C ARG A 232 11.98 16.62 26.09
N GLU A 233 11.96 15.96 27.25
CA GLU A 233 12.97 14.99 27.67
C GLU A 233 12.86 13.67 26.90
N GLN A 234 11.63 13.28 26.55
CA GLN A 234 11.33 12.08 25.80
C GLN A 234 10.97 12.39 24.34
N ALA A 235 11.57 13.43 23.75
CA ALA A 235 11.26 13.86 22.38
C ALA A 235 11.45 12.74 21.33
N PHE A 236 12.32 11.76 21.59
CA PHE A 236 12.48 10.57 20.76
C PHE A 236 11.32 9.57 20.89
N LEU A 237 10.61 9.53 22.02
CA LEU A 237 9.45 8.64 22.25
C LEU A 237 8.17 9.15 21.59
N VAL A 238 8.03 10.46 21.34
CA VAL A 238 6.83 11.05 20.72
C VAL A 238 6.57 10.53 19.29
N PRO A 239 7.57 10.42 18.39
CA PRO A 239 7.38 9.71 17.12
C PRO A 239 7.45 8.19 17.27
N LEU A 240 8.12 7.66 18.30
CA LEU A 240 8.23 6.20 18.52
C LEU A 240 6.93 5.58 19.05
N THR A 241 6.11 6.32 19.80
CA THR A 241 4.84 5.84 20.37
C THR A 241 3.82 5.45 19.30
N PRO A 242 3.51 6.26 18.27
CA PRO A 242 2.64 5.81 17.18
C PRO A 242 3.24 4.63 16.41
N ILE A 243 4.57 4.57 16.24
CA ILE A 243 5.24 3.43 15.59
C ILE A 243 5.07 2.15 16.44
N ALA A 244 5.26 2.24 17.76
CA ALA A 244 5.09 1.13 18.69
C ALA A 244 3.63 0.66 18.75
N LEU A 245 2.67 1.59 18.74
CA LEU A 245 1.24 1.27 18.66
C LEU A 245 0.89 0.57 17.34
N ILE A 246 1.43 1.03 16.22
CA ILE A 246 1.26 0.38 14.90
C ILE A 246 1.89 -1.02 14.91
N ALA A 247 3.10 -1.16 15.47
CA ALA A 247 3.77 -2.45 15.58
C ALA A 247 2.99 -3.43 16.46
N LEU A 248 2.55 -2.99 17.65
CA LEU A 248 1.73 -3.77 18.57
C LEU A 248 0.40 -4.16 17.94
N TYR A 249 -0.28 -3.21 17.30
CA TYR A 249 -1.50 -3.47 16.53
C TYR A 249 -1.26 -4.51 15.44
N SER A 250 -0.15 -4.41 14.70
CA SER A 250 0.20 -5.38 13.66
C SER A 250 0.48 -6.78 14.21
N LEU A 251 1.08 -6.87 15.40
CA LEU A 251 1.34 -8.13 16.11
C LEU A 251 0.03 -8.76 16.58
N ILE A 252 -0.86 -7.98 17.19
CA ILE A 252 -2.18 -8.46 17.66
C ILE A 252 -3.03 -8.90 16.46
N GLN A 253 -2.99 -8.17 15.34
CA GLN A 253 -3.71 -8.54 14.12
C GLN A 253 -3.25 -9.88 13.52
N LYS A 254 -1.96 -10.23 13.67
CA LYS A 254 -1.43 -11.53 13.19
C LYS A 254 -1.91 -12.71 14.02
N THR A 255 -2.40 -12.50 15.24
CA THR A 255 -2.96 -13.57 16.06
C THR A 255 -4.40 -13.89 15.62
N LYS A 256 -4.76 -15.19 15.57
CA LYS A 256 -6.07 -15.66 15.11
C LYS A 256 -7.25 -15.03 15.88
N GLY A 257 -7.10 -14.85 17.19
CA GLY A 257 -8.12 -14.23 18.05
C GLY A 257 -8.07 -12.69 18.03
N GLY A 258 -6.87 -12.11 18.01
CA GLY A 258 -6.70 -10.65 18.05
C GLY A 258 -7.21 -9.95 16.80
N GLY A 259 -6.95 -10.52 15.61
CA GLY A 259 -7.48 -9.98 14.35
C GLY A 259 -9.01 -9.92 14.33
N LEU A 260 -9.68 -10.99 14.77
CA LEU A 260 -11.14 -11.07 14.80
C LEU A 260 -11.74 -10.12 15.85
N ALA A 261 -11.13 -10.01 17.03
CA ALA A 261 -11.58 -9.08 18.07
C ALA A 261 -11.46 -7.62 17.62
N ILE A 262 -10.34 -7.25 17.00
CA ILE A 262 -10.12 -5.93 16.42
C ILE A 262 -11.15 -5.62 15.34
N ASP A 263 -11.36 -6.54 14.40
CA ASP A 263 -12.28 -6.32 13.28
C ASP A 263 -13.74 -6.26 13.74
N LYS A 264 -14.11 -7.02 14.78
CA LYS A 264 -15.41 -6.90 15.45
C LYS A 264 -15.56 -5.56 16.19
N GLY A 265 -14.50 -5.10 16.85
CA GLY A 265 -14.45 -3.79 17.49
C GLY A 265 -14.65 -2.64 16.50
N LYS A 266 -13.92 -2.68 15.37
CA LYS A 266 -14.04 -1.68 14.29
C LYS A 266 -15.46 -1.52 13.76
N LEU A 267 -16.19 -2.63 13.62
CA LEU A 267 -17.59 -2.61 13.16
C LEU A 267 -18.56 -1.97 14.15
N ARG A 268 -18.17 -1.76 15.41
CA ARG A 268 -18.98 -1.12 16.46
C ARG A 268 -18.67 0.36 16.67
N ILE A 269 -17.57 0.86 16.10
CA ILE A 269 -17.19 2.27 16.24
C ILE A 269 -18.22 3.14 15.50
N PRO A 270 -18.81 4.17 16.15
CA PRO A 270 -19.74 5.08 15.49
C PRO A 270 -19.05 5.78 14.30
N LEU A 271 -19.81 6.07 13.25
CA LEU A 271 -19.36 6.57 11.93
C LEU A 271 -18.45 5.59 11.14
N MET A 272 -17.45 4.97 11.76
CA MET A 272 -16.45 4.15 11.06
C MET A 272 -16.93 2.72 10.79
N GLY A 273 -17.69 2.12 11.71
CA GLY A 273 -18.26 0.78 11.56
C GLY A 273 -19.18 0.62 10.35
N PRO A 274 -20.18 1.53 10.15
CA PRO A 274 -21.01 1.53 8.95
C PRO A 274 -20.20 1.70 7.66
N LEU A 275 -19.18 2.56 7.66
CA LEU A 275 -18.30 2.76 6.50
C LEU A 275 -17.53 1.48 6.15
N ILE A 276 -16.91 0.82 7.14
CA ILE A 276 -16.16 -0.44 6.94
C ILE A 276 -17.08 -1.52 6.38
N ARG A 277 -18.31 -1.62 6.89
CA ARG A 277 -19.32 -2.57 6.39
C ARG A 277 -19.66 -2.29 4.92
N LYS A 278 -19.97 -1.04 4.57
CA LYS A 278 -20.29 -0.64 3.19
C LYS A 278 -19.14 -0.93 2.23
N ILE A 279 -17.90 -0.60 2.60
CA ILE A 279 -16.69 -0.89 1.81
C ILE A 279 -16.55 -2.39 1.57
N ALA A 280 -16.73 -3.20 2.60
CA ALA A 280 -16.57 -4.64 2.51
C ALA A 280 -17.68 -5.29 1.68
N VAL A 281 -18.94 -4.84 1.83
CA VAL A 281 -20.06 -5.27 0.98
C VAL A 281 -19.80 -4.91 -0.48
N ALA A 282 -19.44 -3.66 -0.77
CA ALA A 282 -19.13 -3.22 -2.14
C ALA A 282 -18.03 -4.07 -2.77
N ARG A 283 -16.93 -4.34 -2.04
CA ARG A 283 -15.82 -5.18 -2.52
C ARG A 283 -16.23 -6.63 -2.71
N PHE A 284 -16.98 -7.20 -1.77
CA PHE A 284 -17.48 -8.57 -1.84
C PHE A 284 -18.38 -8.73 -3.07
N SER A 285 -19.43 -7.90 -3.19
CA SER A 285 -20.41 -7.97 -4.27
C SER A 285 -19.77 -7.73 -5.62
N ARG A 286 -18.84 -6.77 -5.74
CA ARG A 286 -18.10 -6.55 -6.99
C ARG A 286 -17.21 -7.72 -7.34
N THR A 287 -16.43 -8.22 -6.38
CA THR A 287 -15.52 -9.35 -6.62
C THR A 287 -16.32 -10.58 -7.05
N LEU A 288 -17.37 -10.94 -6.32
CA LEU A 288 -18.18 -12.10 -6.61
C LEU A 288 -18.92 -11.95 -7.94
N GLY A 289 -19.61 -10.82 -8.16
CA GLY A 289 -20.32 -10.54 -9.40
C GLY A 289 -19.39 -10.62 -10.61
N THR A 290 -18.27 -9.90 -10.59
CA THR A 290 -17.30 -9.91 -11.70
C THR A 290 -16.74 -11.32 -11.97
N LEU A 291 -16.42 -12.10 -10.94
CA LEU A 291 -15.90 -13.47 -11.11
C LEU A 291 -16.97 -14.41 -11.70
N VAL A 292 -18.20 -14.35 -11.19
CA VAL A 292 -19.32 -15.17 -11.67
C VAL A 292 -19.67 -14.80 -13.11
N THR A 293 -19.79 -13.50 -13.45
CA THR A 293 -20.01 -13.07 -14.84
C THR A 293 -18.91 -13.63 -15.75
N SER A 294 -17.65 -13.66 -15.27
CA SER A 294 -16.48 -14.18 -16.00
C SER A 294 -16.36 -15.71 -16.06
N GLY A 295 -17.40 -16.43 -15.62
CA GLY A 295 -17.47 -17.88 -15.72
C GLY A 295 -16.61 -18.62 -14.69
N VAL A 296 -16.12 -17.93 -13.65
CA VAL A 296 -15.41 -18.58 -12.54
C VAL A 296 -16.42 -19.38 -11.71
N PRO A 297 -16.15 -20.67 -11.40
CA PRO A 297 -17.06 -21.48 -10.58
C PRO A 297 -17.40 -20.81 -9.24
N ILE A 298 -18.68 -20.85 -8.84
CA ILE A 298 -19.19 -20.08 -7.69
C ILE A 298 -18.42 -20.34 -6.39
N LEU A 299 -18.04 -21.59 -6.10
CA LEU A 299 -17.25 -21.93 -4.91
C LEU A 299 -15.88 -21.24 -4.93
N GLN A 300 -15.18 -21.28 -6.07
CA GLN A 300 -13.90 -20.59 -6.24
C GLN A 300 -14.05 -19.06 -6.19
N ALA A 301 -15.15 -18.55 -6.73
CA ALA A 301 -15.47 -17.13 -6.71
C ALA A 301 -15.74 -16.64 -5.27
N LEU A 302 -16.50 -17.41 -4.47
CA LEU A 302 -16.75 -17.14 -3.05
C LEU A 302 -15.46 -17.18 -2.23
N ASP A 303 -14.60 -18.16 -2.45
CA ASP A 303 -13.30 -18.24 -1.75
C ASP A 303 -12.40 -17.04 -2.06
N THR A 304 -12.43 -16.57 -3.31
CA THR A 304 -11.69 -15.38 -3.72
C THR A 304 -12.29 -14.10 -3.13
N ALA A 305 -13.63 -13.97 -3.16
CA ALA A 305 -14.35 -12.83 -2.59
C ALA A 305 -14.20 -12.74 -1.06
N ARG A 306 -14.10 -13.88 -0.37
CA ARG A 306 -13.80 -13.98 1.06
C ARG A 306 -12.49 -13.28 1.40
N GLU A 307 -11.46 -13.46 0.59
CA GLU A 307 -10.14 -12.87 0.86
C GLU A 307 -10.06 -11.37 0.53
N THR A 308 -10.91 -10.88 -0.38
CA THR A 308 -10.93 -9.46 -0.76
C THR A 308 -11.84 -8.59 0.12
N ALA A 309 -12.72 -9.20 0.92
CA ALA A 309 -13.67 -8.51 1.81
C ALA A 309 -12.97 -7.59 2.84
N GLY A 310 -11.75 -7.92 3.27
CA GLY A 310 -10.90 -7.04 4.09
C GLY A 310 -11.32 -6.89 5.56
N ASN A 311 -12.30 -7.66 6.03
CA ASN A 311 -12.70 -7.77 7.43
C ASN A 311 -12.96 -9.25 7.78
N LEU A 312 -12.38 -9.74 8.87
CA LEU A 312 -12.47 -11.16 9.25
C LEU A 312 -13.88 -11.61 9.65
N VAL A 313 -14.71 -10.73 10.20
CA VAL A 313 -16.11 -11.04 10.56
C VAL A 313 -16.94 -11.26 9.29
N ILE A 314 -16.75 -10.38 8.30
CA ILE A 314 -17.42 -10.48 6.98
C ILE A 314 -16.90 -11.71 6.22
N SER A 315 -15.60 -11.96 6.27
CA SER A 315 -14.98 -13.15 5.69
C SER A 315 -15.53 -14.44 6.31
N GLY A 316 -15.84 -14.42 7.62
CA GLY A 316 -16.49 -15.54 8.31
C GLY A 316 -17.89 -15.82 7.77
N ALA A 317 -18.70 -14.78 7.58
CA ALA A 317 -20.03 -14.92 6.98
C ALA A 317 -19.99 -15.45 5.54
N ILE A 318 -19.05 -14.96 4.71
CA ILE A 318 -18.84 -15.47 3.35
C ILE A 318 -18.40 -16.94 3.37
N LYS A 319 -17.58 -17.34 4.35
CA LYS A 319 -17.18 -18.74 4.53
C LYS A 319 -18.39 -19.63 4.83
N THR A 320 -19.28 -19.21 5.72
CA THR A 320 -20.52 -19.94 5.99
C THR A 320 -21.37 -20.07 4.72
N ALA A 321 -21.45 -19.01 3.91
CA ALA A 321 -22.14 -19.03 2.62
C ALA A 321 -21.50 -20.01 1.62
N HIS A 322 -20.17 -20.06 1.56
CA HIS A 322 -19.42 -21.03 0.77
C HIS A 322 -19.72 -22.48 1.21
N ASP A 323 -19.68 -22.75 2.52
CA ASP A 323 -19.92 -24.09 3.07
C ASP A 323 -21.38 -24.53 2.85
N SER A 324 -22.34 -23.59 2.90
CA SER A 324 -23.77 -23.79 2.57
C SER A 324 -23.96 -24.20 1.11
N VAL A 325 -23.41 -23.44 0.15
CA VAL A 325 -23.49 -23.77 -1.29
C VAL A 325 -22.81 -25.10 -1.60
N LYS A 326 -21.70 -25.40 -0.91
CA LYS A 326 -21.03 -26.71 -1.03
C LYS A 326 -21.91 -27.88 -0.57
N ALA A 327 -22.80 -27.65 0.39
CA ALA A 327 -23.78 -28.62 0.86
C ALA A 327 -25.04 -28.70 -0.03
N GLY A 328 -25.17 -27.82 -1.04
CA GLY A 328 -26.33 -27.76 -1.92
C GLY A 328 -27.48 -26.88 -1.38
N GLU A 329 -27.23 -26.10 -0.34
CA GLU A 329 -28.17 -25.12 0.21
C GLU A 329 -28.07 -23.76 -0.53
N THR A 330 -29.03 -22.86 -0.31
CA THR A 330 -29.06 -21.54 -0.97
C THR A 330 -27.95 -20.62 -0.46
N LEU A 331 -27.52 -19.69 -1.32
CA LEU A 331 -26.51 -18.69 -0.98
C LEU A 331 -27.08 -17.57 -0.11
N ALA A 332 -28.37 -17.23 -0.27
CA ALA A 332 -29.00 -16.12 0.44
C ALA A 332 -29.12 -16.32 1.96
N ALA A 333 -29.49 -17.53 2.41
CA ALA A 333 -29.83 -17.80 3.81
C ALA A 333 -28.66 -17.54 4.81
N PRO A 334 -27.41 -17.94 4.53
CA PRO A 334 -26.26 -17.61 5.38
C PRO A 334 -26.01 -16.11 5.54
N PHE A 335 -26.27 -15.31 4.50
CA PHE A 335 -26.09 -13.86 4.57
C PHE A 335 -27.13 -13.20 5.46
N GLU A 336 -28.39 -13.63 5.36
CA GLU A 336 -29.48 -13.17 6.22
C GLU A 336 -29.23 -13.54 7.70
N ALA A 337 -28.87 -14.80 7.97
CA ALA A 337 -28.57 -15.27 9.32
C ALA A 337 -27.38 -14.55 9.98
N SER A 338 -26.40 -14.10 9.17
CA SER A 338 -25.19 -13.46 9.69
C SER A 338 -25.44 -12.11 10.38
N ASN A 339 -26.49 -11.36 10.00
CA ASN A 339 -26.75 -9.97 10.42
C ASN A 339 -25.60 -8.97 10.17
N VAL A 340 -24.55 -9.39 9.45
CA VAL A 340 -23.39 -8.56 9.13
C VAL A 340 -23.65 -7.80 7.83
N PHE A 341 -24.33 -8.44 6.89
CA PHE A 341 -24.72 -7.86 5.61
C PHE A 341 -26.04 -7.09 5.74
N PRO A 342 -26.20 -5.97 5.04
CA PRO A 342 -27.49 -5.30 4.94
C PRO A 342 -28.54 -6.17 4.24
N PRO A 343 -29.84 -6.03 4.55
CA PRO A 343 -30.91 -6.84 3.97
C PRO A 343 -30.95 -6.80 2.43
N LEU A 344 -30.59 -5.66 1.84
CA LEU A 344 -30.52 -5.51 0.39
C LEU A 344 -29.64 -6.59 -0.27
N VAL A 345 -28.55 -7.00 0.39
CA VAL A 345 -27.62 -7.99 -0.16
C VAL A 345 -28.25 -9.37 -0.21
N SER A 346 -28.87 -9.83 0.88
CA SER A 346 -29.54 -11.14 0.91
C SER A 346 -30.72 -11.19 -0.05
N SER A 347 -31.52 -10.12 -0.13
CA SER A 347 -32.65 -10.03 -1.08
C SER A 347 -32.19 -10.09 -2.54
N MET A 348 -31.14 -9.34 -2.91
CA MET A 348 -30.63 -9.35 -4.28
C MET A 348 -29.97 -10.67 -4.65
N ILE A 349 -29.33 -11.36 -3.69
CA ILE A 349 -28.82 -12.71 -3.89
C ILE A 349 -29.98 -13.69 -4.11
N SER A 350 -31.02 -13.65 -3.27
CA SER A 350 -32.20 -14.52 -3.43
C SER A 350 -32.86 -14.35 -4.80
N VAL A 351 -33.11 -13.11 -5.21
CA VAL A 351 -33.67 -12.81 -6.54
C VAL A 351 -32.73 -13.27 -7.65
N GLY A 352 -31.43 -13.09 -7.48
CA GLY A 352 -30.42 -13.53 -8.44
C GLY A 352 -30.33 -15.05 -8.57
N GLU A 353 -30.47 -15.79 -7.47
CA GLU A 353 -30.53 -17.25 -7.46
C GLU A 353 -31.80 -17.78 -8.14
N GLU A 354 -32.96 -17.19 -7.83
CA GLU A 354 -34.25 -17.58 -8.41
C GLU A 354 -34.35 -17.29 -9.91
N THR A 355 -33.81 -16.15 -10.34
CA THR A 355 -33.86 -15.70 -11.75
C THR A 355 -32.68 -16.17 -12.59
N GLY A 356 -31.65 -16.77 -11.96
CA GLY A 356 -30.40 -17.17 -12.62
C GLY A 356 -29.46 -16.01 -12.97
N ASN A 357 -29.78 -14.78 -12.57
CA ASN A 357 -29.01 -13.56 -12.86
C ASN A 357 -28.25 -13.03 -11.63
N LEU A 358 -27.63 -13.94 -10.87
CA LEU A 358 -26.92 -13.62 -9.63
C LEU A 358 -25.81 -12.58 -9.85
N ASP A 359 -25.11 -12.67 -10.97
CA ASP A 359 -23.99 -11.81 -11.29
C ASP A 359 -24.42 -10.36 -11.55
N GLU A 360 -25.48 -10.14 -12.33
CA GLU A 360 -26.07 -8.81 -12.54
C GLU A 360 -26.57 -8.20 -11.22
N MET A 361 -27.26 -8.99 -10.39
CA MET A 361 -27.76 -8.51 -9.10
C MET A 361 -26.62 -8.12 -8.16
N LEU A 362 -25.53 -8.90 -8.11
CA LEU A 362 -24.36 -8.58 -7.31
C LEU A 362 -23.64 -7.31 -7.80
N LEU A 363 -23.54 -7.09 -9.10
CA LEU A 363 -22.96 -5.87 -9.65
C LEU A 363 -23.81 -4.62 -9.30
N LYS A 364 -25.15 -4.72 -9.36
CA LYS A 364 -26.05 -3.64 -8.91
C LYS A 364 -25.91 -3.34 -7.42
N VAL A 365 -25.80 -4.37 -6.58
CA VAL A 365 -25.50 -4.20 -5.14
C VAL A 365 -24.17 -3.47 -4.98
N ALA A 366 -23.16 -3.90 -5.72
CA ALA A 366 -21.84 -3.30 -5.62
C ALA A 366 -21.82 -1.81 -6.01
N ASP A 367 -22.55 -1.43 -7.07
CA ASP A 367 -22.62 -0.04 -7.54
C ASP A 367 -23.38 0.83 -6.54
N THR A 368 -24.50 0.32 -6.01
CA THR A 368 -25.26 0.97 -4.93
C THR A 368 -24.38 1.23 -3.71
N TYR A 369 -23.62 0.22 -3.26
CA TYR A 369 -22.75 0.37 -2.10
C TYR A 369 -21.50 1.20 -2.37
N ASP A 370 -20.99 1.27 -3.61
CA ASP A 370 -19.93 2.22 -3.95
C ASP A 370 -20.41 3.67 -3.75
N GLU A 371 -21.62 4.00 -4.21
CA GLU A 371 -22.22 5.32 -3.98
C GLU A 371 -22.45 5.58 -2.49
N GLU A 372 -22.92 4.58 -1.74
CA GLU A 372 -23.09 4.73 -0.30
C GLU A 372 -21.75 4.91 0.45
N VAL A 373 -20.67 4.27 -0.04
CA VAL A 373 -19.32 4.49 0.49
C VAL A 373 -18.90 5.92 0.25
N ASP A 374 -19.10 6.44 -0.96
CA ASP A 374 -18.75 7.83 -1.29
C ASP A 374 -19.46 8.83 -0.36
N ARG A 375 -20.79 8.69 -0.20
CA ARG A 375 -21.58 9.53 0.71
C ARG A 375 -21.12 9.40 2.17
N ALA A 376 -20.78 8.18 2.61
CA ALA A 376 -20.29 7.95 3.96
C ALA A 376 -18.90 8.56 4.20
N VAL A 377 -18.03 8.53 3.20
CA VAL A 377 -16.70 9.15 3.23
C VAL A 377 -16.81 10.67 3.28
N GLU A 378 -17.72 11.27 2.50
CA GLU A 378 -18.01 12.71 2.54
C GLU A 378 -18.57 13.13 3.90
N ALA A 379 -19.57 12.42 4.42
CA ALA A 379 -20.15 12.70 5.73
C ALA A 379 -19.11 12.58 6.86
N LEU A 380 -18.25 11.56 6.80
CA LEU A 380 -17.15 11.40 7.75
C LEU A 380 -16.20 12.60 7.68
N SER A 381 -15.80 13.00 6.47
CA SER A 381 -14.90 14.13 6.25
C SER A 381 -15.48 15.45 6.77
N ALA A 382 -16.77 15.71 6.51
CA ALA A 382 -17.47 16.88 7.01
C ALA A 382 -17.60 16.88 8.54
N SER A 383 -17.83 15.71 9.16
CA SER A 383 -17.94 15.61 10.62
C SER A 383 -16.61 15.80 11.36
N LEU A 384 -15.47 15.57 10.68
CA LEU A 384 -14.16 15.72 11.28
C LEU A 384 -13.83 17.18 11.57
N GLU A 385 -14.27 18.13 10.76
CA GLU A 385 -13.97 19.55 10.97
C GLU A 385 -14.51 20.09 12.32
N PRO A 386 -15.81 19.93 12.67
CA PRO A 386 -16.31 20.32 13.98
C PRO A 386 -15.59 19.63 15.14
N ILE A 387 -15.29 18.33 15.02
CA ILE A 387 -14.57 17.56 16.05
C ILE A 387 -13.19 18.17 16.27
N MET A 388 -12.48 18.49 15.18
CA MET A 388 -11.15 19.07 15.23
C MET A 388 -11.16 20.49 15.82
N LEU A 389 -12.17 21.31 15.51
CA LEU A 389 -12.35 22.63 16.11
C LEU A 389 -12.62 22.57 17.61
N VAL A 390 -13.51 21.68 18.05
CA VAL A 390 -13.80 21.47 19.48
C VAL A 390 -12.56 20.98 20.20
N PHE A 391 -11.86 19.98 19.64
CA PHE A 391 -10.63 19.44 20.20
C PHE A 391 -9.53 20.51 20.32
N MET A 392 -9.33 21.32 19.28
CA MET A 392 -8.41 22.45 19.29
C MET A 392 -8.79 23.47 20.35
N GLY A 393 -10.06 23.83 20.45
CA GLY A 393 -10.57 24.78 21.44
C GLY A 393 -10.30 24.31 22.87
N ILE A 394 -10.50 23.02 23.15
CA ILE A 394 -10.20 22.42 24.46
C ILE A 394 -8.69 22.51 24.76
N ILE A 395 -7.83 22.14 23.81
CA ILE A 395 -6.37 22.17 24.01
C ILE A 395 -5.86 23.60 24.21
N VAL A 396 -6.22 24.51 23.32
CA VAL A 396 -5.78 25.91 23.39
C VAL A 396 -6.36 26.57 24.64
N GLY A 397 -7.63 26.34 24.95
CA GLY A 397 -8.26 26.82 26.17
C GLY A 397 -7.55 26.31 27.42
N PHE A 398 -7.20 25.02 27.47
CA PHE A 398 -6.43 24.44 28.57
C PHE A 398 -5.06 25.11 28.72
N ILE A 399 -4.33 25.33 27.61
CA ILE A 399 -3.03 26.03 27.63
C ILE A 399 -3.20 27.46 28.15
N VAL A 400 -4.15 28.21 27.61
CA VAL A 400 -4.39 29.61 27.99
C VAL A 400 -4.75 29.70 29.48
N ILE A 401 -5.69 28.89 29.97
CA ILE A 401 -6.06 28.88 31.40
C ILE A 401 -4.84 28.54 32.26
N SER A 402 -4.07 27.53 31.88
CA SER A 402 -2.89 27.09 32.62
C SER A 402 -1.80 28.17 32.70
N LEU A 403 -1.66 29.03 31.69
CA LEU A 403 -0.68 30.11 31.70
C LEU A 403 -1.20 31.40 32.36
N PHE A 404 -2.50 31.70 32.21
CA PHE A 404 -3.08 32.96 32.72
C PHE A 404 -3.45 32.93 34.20
N VAL A 405 -3.86 31.78 34.76
CA VAL A 405 -4.25 31.70 36.18
C VAL A 405 -3.10 32.11 37.13
N PRO A 406 -1.86 31.62 36.96
CA PRO A 406 -0.73 32.07 37.77
C PRO A 406 -0.46 33.58 37.63
N LEU A 407 -0.56 34.13 36.40
CA LEU A 407 -0.36 35.56 36.15
C LEU A 407 -1.40 36.43 36.89
N ILE A 408 -2.65 35.99 36.96
CA ILE A 408 -3.69 36.69 37.71
C ILE A 408 -3.42 36.62 39.21
N GLN A 409 -2.95 35.47 39.72
CA GLN A 409 -2.56 35.34 41.12
C GLN A 409 -1.36 36.25 41.47
N MET A 410 -0.41 36.42 40.56
CA MET A 410 0.68 37.41 40.71
C MET A 410 0.13 38.83 40.81
N ALA A 411 -0.74 39.22 39.87
CA ALA A 411 -1.30 40.56 39.85
C ALA A 411 -2.08 40.88 41.15
N MET A 412 -2.79 39.91 41.72
CA MET A 412 -3.48 40.05 43.00
C MET A 412 -2.57 39.98 44.22
N ALA A 413 -1.40 39.32 44.15
CA ALA A 413 -0.45 39.27 45.26
C ALA A 413 0.41 40.55 45.39
N ILE A 414 0.54 41.30 44.29
CA ILE A 414 1.30 42.56 44.21
C ILE A 414 0.38 43.78 44.48
N ALA A 415 -0.93 43.65 44.28
CA ALA A 415 -1.95 44.64 44.62
C ALA A 415 -2.38 44.52 46.09
#